data_AF-A0A1A6C8I2-F1
#
_entry.id   AF-A0A1A6C8I2-F1
#
_cell.length_a   1.000
_cell.length_b   1.000
_cell.length_c   1.000
_cell.angle_alpha   90.00
_cell.angle_beta   90.00
_cell.angle_gamma   90.00
#
_symmetry.space_group_name_H-M   'P 1'
#
loop_
_entity.id
_entity.type
_entity.pdbx_description
1 polymer ?
#
loop_
_entity_poly.entity_id
_entity_poly.type
_entity_poly.pdbx_seq_one_letter_code
_entity_poly.pdbx_strand_id
1 'polypeptide(L)'
;MMSRTLLVLSLMLAGGYAAPAMAEVLIMPNGRPEAARLPEQPHRGMTMRQVLKRFGQPMERLAPVDHPPITRWVYAHYTVYFEDHYVIHTVVHPGAHLTP
;
A
#
# COMPACT_ATOMS: atom_id res chain seq x y z
N MET A 1 -22.69 45.19 31.12
CA MET A 1 -21.58 45.30 30.15
C MET A 1 -20.40 44.35 30.46
N MET A 2 -20.03 44.10 31.74
CA MET A 2 -18.91 43.21 32.14
C MET A 2 -19.00 41.74 31.67
N SER A 3 -20.21 41.19 31.51
CA SER A 3 -20.38 39.76 31.18
C SER A 3 -20.11 39.42 29.70
N ARG A 4 -20.19 40.41 28.80
CA ARG A 4 -19.93 40.21 27.35
C ARG A 4 -18.43 40.25 27.06
N THR A 5 -17.68 41.09 27.79
CA THR A 5 -16.22 41.14 27.70
C THR A 5 -15.58 39.87 28.27
N LEU A 6 -16.13 39.29 29.35
CA LEU A 6 -15.67 38.00 29.88
C LEU A 6 -15.87 36.85 28.90
N LEU A 7 -17.02 36.80 28.21
CA LEU A 7 -17.31 35.73 27.24
C LEU A 7 -16.40 35.78 26.00
N VAL A 8 -16.04 36.98 25.53
CA VAL A 8 -15.07 37.17 24.43
C VAL A 8 -13.66 36.76 24.85
N LEU A 9 -13.27 37.05 26.09
CA LEU A 9 -11.97 36.64 26.63
C LEU A 9 -11.85 35.12 26.75
N SER A 10 -12.92 34.45 27.21
CA SER A 10 -12.98 32.98 27.29
C SER A 10 -12.94 32.32 25.91
N LEU A 11 -13.58 32.93 24.91
CA LEU A 11 -13.57 32.42 23.53
C LEU A 11 -12.20 32.58 22.87
N MET A 12 -11.46 33.66 23.16
CA MET A 12 -10.07 33.82 22.71
C MET A 12 -9.11 32.85 23.40
N LEU A 13 -9.35 32.48 24.67
CA LEU A 13 -8.48 31.56 25.40
C LEU A 13 -8.68 30.08 25.03
N ALA A 14 -9.88 29.71 24.55
CA ALA A 14 -10.17 28.37 24.04
C ALA A 14 -9.64 28.14 22.60
N GLY A 15 -9.31 29.23 21.89
CA GLY A 15 -8.80 29.22 20.54
C GLY A 15 -7.28 29.14 20.47
N GLY A 16 -6.72 27.96 20.67
CA GLY A 16 -5.50 27.58 19.95
C GLY A 16 -4.21 27.51 20.76
N TYR A 17 -3.91 26.28 21.19
CA TYR A 17 -2.57 25.72 21.05
C TYR A 17 -2.67 24.41 20.28
N ALA A 18 -2.78 24.48 18.95
CA ALA A 18 -2.53 23.32 18.12
C ALA A 18 -1.00 23.22 17.97
N ALA A 19 -0.38 22.30 18.70
CA ALA A 19 1.03 21.99 18.46
C ALA A 19 1.19 21.58 16.99
N PRO A 20 2.23 22.06 16.29
CA PRO A 20 2.48 21.59 14.94
C PRO A 20 2.71 20.09 14.97
N ALA A 21 1.93 19.34 14.18
CA ALA A 21 2.22 17.94 13.93
C ALA A 21 3.55 17.85 13.18
N MET A 22 4.60 17.36 13.83
CA MET A 22 5.88 17.11 13.19
C MET A 22 5.84 15.70 12.60
N ALA A 23 5.84 15.61 11.27
CA ALA A 23 6.00 14.33 10.60
C ALA A 23 7.50 14.02 10.47
N GLU A 24 7.92 12.90 11.05
CA GLU A 24 9.29 12.42 10.88
C GLU A 24 9.46 11.80 9.49
N VAL A 25 10.49 12.24 8.76
CA VAL A 25 10.85 11.64 7.47
C VAL A 25 11.76 10.45 7.74
N LEU A 26 11.19 9.25 7.64
CA LEU A 26 11.97 8.02 7.74
C LEU A 26 12.78 7.84 6.45
N ILE A 27 14.09 8.09 6.53
CA ILE A 27 15.01 7.85 5.42
C ILE A 27 15.31 6.34 5.36
N MET A 28 14.74 5.67 4.36
CA MET A 28 15.16 4.31 4.02
C MET A 28 16.63 4.31 3.57
N PRO A 29 17.39 3.21 3.78
CA PRO A 29 18.83 3.14 3.47
C PRO A 29 19.22 3.57 2.04
N ASN A 30 18.29 3.50 1.09
CA ASN A 30 18.46 3.89 -0.32
C ASN A 30 17.75 5.22 -0.68
N GLY A 31 17.20 5.95 0.30
CA GLY A 31 16.53 7.24 0.13
C GLY A 31 15.24 7.20 -0.69
N ARG A 32 14.77 6.02 -1.09
CA ARG A 32 13.57 5.85 -1.93
C ARG A 32 12.76 4.66 -1.41
N PRO A 33 11.46 4.83 -1.12
CA PRO A 33 10.58 3.69 -0.93
C PRO A 33 10.47 2.94 -2.26
N GLU A 34 11.28 1.90 -2.44
CA GLU A 34 11.19 1.01 -3.58
C GLU A 34 10.66 -0.34 -3.11
N ALA A 35 9.50 -0.73 -3.64
CA ALA A 35 8.98 -2.07 -3.41
C ALA A 35 9.97 -3.08 -4.01
N ALA A 36 10.29 -4.14 -3.24
CA ALA A 36 11.12 -5.22 -3.73
C ALA A 36 10.58 -5.77 -5.07
N ARG A 37 11.47 -5.99 -6.03
CA ARG A 37 11.15 -6.55 -7.34
C ARG A 37 12.10 -7.70 -7.67
N LEU A 38 11.56 -8.73 -8.30
CA LEU A 38 12.37 -9.77 -8.92
C LEU A 38 12.64 -9.41 -10.38
N PRO A 39 13.76 -9.90 -10.97
CA PRO A 39 14.08 -9.68 -12.38
C PRO A 39 12.94 -10.09 -13.32
N GLU A 40 12.26 -11.19 -12.98
CA GLU A 40 11.03 -11.62 -13.65
C GLU A 40 9.89 -11.77 -12.64
N GLN A 41 8.86 -10.96 -12.82
CA GLN A 41 7.60 -11.05 -12.10
C GLN A 41 6.44 -10.53 -12.96
N PRO A 42 5.18 -10.87 -12.67
CA PRO A 42 4.03 -10.23 -13.30
C PRO A 42 4.02 -8.72 -13.05
N HIS A 43 3.72 -7.95 -14.09
CA HIS A 43 3.68 -6.49 -14.03
C HIS A 43 2.23 -5.99 -14.15
N ARG A 44 1.98 -4.80 -13.60
CA ARG A 44 0.67 -4.14 -13.64
C ARG A 44 0.12 -4.11 -15.07
N GLY A 45 -1.17 -4.45 -15.21
CA GLY A 45 -1.88 -4.49 -16.49
C GLY A 45 -1.77 -5.82 -17.25
N MET A 46 -0.93 -6.77 -16.83
CA MET A 46 -0.99 -8.13 -17.38
C MET A 46 -2.34 -8.78 -17.04
N THR A 47 -2.91 -9.50 -17.99
CA THR A 47 -4.12 -10.31 -17.77
C THR A 47 -3.78 -11.59 -17.02
N MET A 48 -4.73 -12.16 -16.27
CA MET A 48 -4.63 -13.49 -15.64
C MET A 48 -4.12 -14.55 -16.63
N ARG A 49 -4.61 -14.53 -17.89
CA ARG A 49 -4.17 -15.44 -18.96
C ARG A 49 -2.70 -15.24 -19.35
N GLN A 50 -2.25 -13.99 -19.46
CA GLN A 50 -0.84 -13.70 -19.73
C GLN A 50 0.04 -14.15 -18.57
N VAL A 51 -0.42 -13.97 -17.33
CA VAL A 51 0.30 -14.45 -16.15
C VAL A 51 0.44 -15.97 -16.19
N LEU A 52 -0.65 -16.72 -16.38
CA LEU A 52 -0.59 -18.18 -16.49
C LEU A 52 0.31 -18.64 -17.64
N LYS A 53 0.22 -17.98 -18.80
CA LYS A 53 1.02 -18.33 -19.98
C LYS A 53 2.52 -18.15 -19.75
N ARG A 54 2.92 -17.10 -19.02
CA ARG A 54 4.33 -16.72 -18.85
C ARG A 54 4.97 -17.30 -17.58
N PHE A 55 4.21 -17.37 -16.49
CA PHE A 55 4.72 -17.72 -15.16
C PHE A 55 4.20 -19.08 -14.64
N GLY A 56 3.29 -19.71 -15.37
CA GLY A 56 2.74 -21.02 -15.00
C GLY A 56 1.58 -20.94 -14.01
N GLN A 57 1.24 -22.09 -13.42
CA GLN A 57 0.18 -22.17 -12.40
C GLN A 57 0.69 -21.65 -11.05
N PRO A 58 -0.11 -20.86 -10.32
CA PRO A 58 0.22 -20.53 -8.94
C PRO A 58 0.12 -21.75 -8.04
N MET A 59 0.80 -21.70 -6.90
CA MET A 59 0.70 -22.71 -5.84
C MET A 59 -0.68 -22.67 -5.17
N GLU A 60 -1.25 -21.46 -5.03
CA GLU A 60 -2.55 -21.25 -4.42
C GLU A 60 -3.32 -20.13 -5.15
N ARG A 61 -4.64 -20.30 -5.27
CA ARG A 61 -5.55 -19.25 -5.74
C ARG A 61 -6.57 -18.95 -4.64
N LEU A 62 -6.42 -17.79 -4.03
CA LEU A 62 -7.34 -17.28 -3.03
C LEU A 62 -8.52 -16.62 -3.74
N ALA A 63 -9.73 -16.95 -3.28
CA ALA A 63 -10.96 -16.37 -3.82
C ALA A 63 -10.94 -14.84 -3.70
N PRO A 64 -11.64 -14.13 -4.62
CA PRO A 64 -11.76 -12.69 -4.53
C PRO A 64 -12.39 -12.26 -3.21
N VAL A 65 -11.89 -11.15 -2.66
CA VAL A 65 -12.51 -10.46 -1.52
C VAL A 65 -13.03 -9.09 -1.95
N ASP A 66 -14.17 -8.69 -1.38
CA ASP A 66 -14.77 -7.35 -1.51
C ASP A 66 -15.20 -6.93 -2.94
N HIS A 67 -15.61 -5.66 -3.08
CA HIS A 67 -15.97 -4.98 -4.32
C HIS A 67 -15.20 -3.64 -4.45
N PRO A 68 -14.35 -3.45 -5.48
CA PRO A 68 -14.10 -4.36 -6.61
C PRO A 68 -13.38 -5.66 -6.18
N PRO A 69 -13.61 -6.79 -6.87
CA PRO A 69 -13.11 -8.08 -6.43
C PRO A 69 -11.59 -8.17 -6.55
N ILE A 70 -10.90 -8.37 -5.42
CA ILE A 70 -9.45 -8.57 -5.40
C ILE A 70 -9.09 -10.06 -5.27
N THR A 71 -8.66 -10.66 -6.37
CA THR A 71 -8.17 -12.05 -6.43
C THR A 71 -6.68 -12.10 -6.13
N ARG A 72 -6.22 -13.12 -5.39
CA ARG A 72 -4.79 -13.30 -5.09
C ARG A 72 -4.30 -14.66 -5.55
N TRP A 73 -3.21 -14.68 -6.30
CA TRP A 73 -2.50 -15.89 -6.68
C TRP A 73 -1.13 -15.92 -6.04
N VAL A 74 -0.83 -16.99 -5.31
CA VAL A 74 0.42 -17.18 -4.57
C VAL A 74 1.38 -18.03 -5.41
N TYR A 75 2.56 -17.48 -5.68
CA TYR A 75 3.71 -18.20 -6.22
C TYR A 75 4.76 -18.37 -5.11
N ALA A 76 5.79 -19.18 -5.34
CA ALA A 76 6.82 -19.46 -4.33
C ALA A 76 7.47 -18.19 -3.74
N HIS A 77 7.69 -17.18 -4.58
CA HIS A 77 8.49 -16.00 -4.24
C HIS A 77 7.71 -14.69 -4.22
N TYR A 78 6.44 -14.72 -4.65
CA TYR A 78 5.62 -13.52 -4.73
C TYR A 78 4.13 -13.86 -4.78
N THR A 79 3.30 -12.89 -4.42
CA THR A 79 1.84 -12.95 -4.59
C THR A 79 1.40 -11.90 -5.60
N VAL A 80 0.56 -12.31 -6.55
CA VAL A 80 -0.01 -11.44 -7.58
C VAL A 80 -1.45 -11.11 -7.21
N TYR A 81 -1.77 -9.82 -7.21
CA TYR A 81 -3.08 -9.28 -6.90
C TYR A 81 -3.73 -8.83 -8.21
N PHE A 82 -4.96 -9.27 -8.41
CA PHE A 82 -5.77 -8.92 -9.56
C PHE A 82 -7.02 -8.20 -9.12
N GLU A 83 -7.37 -7.15 -9.84
CA GLU A 83 -8.72 -6.60 -9.86
C GLU A 83 -9.35 -7.04 -11.19
N ASP A 84 -10.53 -7.64 -11.11
CA ASP A 84 -11.14 -8.40 -12.21
C ASP A 84 -10.16 -9.41 -12.82
N HIS A 85 -9.61 -9.10 -14.01
CA HIS A 85 -8.73 -9.97 -14.78
C HIS A 85 -7.32 -9.41 -14.92
N TYR A 86 -7.02 -8.24 -14.34
CA TYR A 86 -5.77 -7.52 -14.55
C TYR A 86 -4.93 -7.45 -13.28
N VAL A 87 -3.62 -7.64 -13.44
CA VAL A 87 -2.66 -7.44 -12.36
C VAL A 87 -2.71 -5.97 -11.93
N ILE A 88 -3.00 -5.74 -10.65
CA ILE A 88 -2.90 -4.42 -10.01
C ILE A 88 -1.61 -4.28 -9.21
N HIS A 89 -1.10 -5.39 -8.64
CA HIS A 89 0.12 -5.39 -7.83
C HIS A 89 0.77 -6.78 -7.79
N THR A 90 2.10 -6.81 -7.64
CA THR A 90 2.88 -8.03 -7.32
C THR A 90 3.73 -7.75 -6.10
N VAL A 91 3.55 -8.55 -5.04
CA VAL A 91 4.28 -8.42 -3.77
C VAL A 91 5.30 -9.54 -3.66
N VAL A 92 6.59 -9.20 -3.59
CA VAL A 92 7.67 -10.16 -3.36
C VAL A 92 7.66 -10.59 -1.90
N HIS A 93 7.76 -11.90 -1.64
CA HIS A 93 7.82 -12.45 -0.29
C HIS A 93 9.17 -12.09 0.37
N PRO A 94 9.20 -11.80 1.68
CA PRO A 94 10.45 -11.61 2.41
C PRO A 94 11.37 -12.82 2.24
N GLY A 95 12.65 -12.60 1.92
CA GLY A 95 13.64 -13.67 1.75
C GLY A 95 13.62 -14.39 0.39
N ALA A 96 12.72 -14.02 -0.53
CA ALA A 96 12.77 -14.46 -1.91
C ALA A 96 13.94 -13.77 -2.64
N HIS A 97 15.13 -14.38 -2.55
CA HIS A 97 16.42 -14.02 -3.16
C HIS A 97 16.55 -12.57 -3.66
N LEU A 98 16.56 -11.63 -2.71
CA LEU A 98 17.06 -10.27 -2.85
C LEU A 98 18.56 -10.30 -2.54
N THR A 99 19.36 -10.91 -3.41
CA THR A 99 20.83 -10.84 -3.27
C THR A 99 21.28 -9.59 -4.02
N PRO A 100 22.12 -8.73 -3.39
CA PRO A 100 22.47 -7.42 -3.93
C PRO A 100 23.13 -7.46 -5.31
#